data_AF-A0A528M126-F1
#
_entry.id   AF-A0A528M126-F1
#
_cell.length_a   1.000
_cell.length_b   1.000
_cell.length_c   1.000
_cell.angle_alpha   90.00
_cell.angle_beta   90.00
_cell.angle_gamma   90.00
#
_symmetry.space_group_name_H-M   'P 1'
#
loop_
_entity.id
_entity.type
_entity.pdbx_description
1 polymer ?
#
loop_
_entity_poly.entity_id
_entity_poly.type
_entity_poly.pdbx_seq_one_letter_code
_entity_poly.pdbx_strand_id
1 'polypeptide(L)' 'MYDWNDLRYFLAVARTGSTLAASRASKVNQTTIARRIGVLERAIGMK' A
#
# COMPACT_ATOMS: atom_id res chain seq x y z
N MET A 1 1.39 -12.66 -8.41
CA MET A 1 0.80 -13.08 -7.12
C MET A 1 0.95 -11.91 -6.17
N TYR A 2 -0.14 -11.38 -5.61
CA TYR A 2 -0.06 -10.29 -4.63
C TYR A 2 0.31 -10.86 -3.26
N ASP A 3 1.15 -10.12 -2.53
CA ASP A 3 1.52 -10.47 -1.16
C ASP A 3 0.43 -9.95 -0.22
N TRP A 4 0.12 -10.68 0.86
CA TRP A 4 -0.80 -10.22 1.90
C TRP A 4 -0.38 -8.86 2.49
N ASN A 5 0.92 -8.58 2.50
CA ASN A 5 1.46 -7.27 2.87
C ASN A 5 0.99 -6.15 1.94
N ASP A 6 0.82 -6.42 0.65
CA ASP A 6 0.35 -5.40 -0.31
C ASP A 6 -1.08 -4.94 0.06
N LEU A 7 -1.94 -5.89 0.42
CA LEU A 7 -3.30 -5.60 0.92
C LEU A 7 -3.27 -4.86 2.27
N ARG A 8 -2.34 -5.23 3.16
CA ARG A 8 -2.17 -4.55 4.46
C ARG A 8 -1.77 -3.08 4.29
N TYR A 9 -0.86 -2.78 3.36
CA TYR A 9 -0.48 -1.40 3.05
C TYR A 9 -1.62 -0.61 2.38
N PHE A 10 -2.37 -1.25 1.48
CA PHE A 10 -3.57 -0.65 0.89
C PHE A 10 -4.60 -0.28 1.96
N LEU A 11 -4.92 -1.19 2.88
CA LEU A 11 -5.86 -0.93 3.98
C LEU A 11 -5.34 0.16 4.93
N ALA A 12 -4.02 0.22 5.16
CA ALA A 12 -3.43 1.30 5.96
C ALA A 12 -3.70 2.66 5.29
N VAL A 13 -3.49 2.78 3.98
CA VAL A 13 -3.79 4.01 3.22
C VAL A 13 -5.28 4.34 3.25
N ALA A 14 -6.16 3.36 3.05
CA ALA A 14 -7.60 3.58 3.11
C ALA A 14 -8.07 4.09 4.48
N ARG A 15 -7.43 3.64 5.57
CA ARG A 15 -7.75 4.08 6.95
C ARG A 15 -7.15 5.44 7.31
N THR A 16 -5.95 5.75 6.83
CA THR A 16 -5.25 6.99 7.18
C THR A 16 -5.48 8.12 6.16
N GLY A 17 -6.09 7.84 5.02
CA GLY A 17 -6.41 8.79 3.96
C GLY A 17 -5.22 9.27 3.11
N SER A 18 -3.99 8.81 3.39
CA SER A 18 -2.81 9.15 2.59
C SER A 18 -1.68 8.13 2.75
N THR A 19 -0.83 8.02 1.72
CA THR A 19 0.38 7.17 1.74
C THR A 19 1.39 7.62 2.78
N LEU A 20 1.49 8.93 3.05
CA LEU A 20 2.40 9.48 4.05
C LEU A 20 1.94 9.15 5.48
N ALA A 21 0.65 9.30 5.78
CA ALA A 21 0.13 8.92 7.09
C ALA A 21 0.22 7.40 7.31
N ALA A 22 -0.05 6.59 6.28
CA ALA A 22 0.09 5.15 6.34
C ALA A 22 1.56 4.71 6.55
N SER A 23 2.52 5.43 5.97
CA SER A 23 3.94 5.11 6.10
C SER A 23 4.44 5.36 7.52
N ARG A 24 3.97 6.44 8.15
CA ARG A 24 4.19 6.72 9.58
C ARG A 24 3.56 5.64 10.47
N ALA A 25 2.31 5.27 10.21
CA ALA A 25 1.61 4.24 10.99
C ALA A 25 2.23 2.84 10.85
N SER A 26 2.76 2.51 9.66
CA SER A 26 3.33 1.20 9.35
C SER A 26 4.85 1.14 9.54
N LYS A 27 5.50 2.25 9.93
CA LYS A 27 6.95 2.39 10.13
C LYS A 27 7.78 1.98 8.90
N VAL A 28 7.33 2.36 7.70
CA VAL A 28 8.03 2.11 6.44
C VAL A 28 8.13 3.39 5.62
N ASN A 29 8.95 3.39 4.57
CA ASN A 29 9.04 4.54 3.66
C ASN A 29 7.75 4.68 2.83
N GLN A 30 7.34 5.93 2.56
CA GLN A 30 6.19 6.25 1.70
C GLN A 30 6.33 5.61 0.32
N THR A 31 7.53 5.61 -0.26
CA THR A 31 7.82 5.00 -1.56
C THR A 31 7.57 3.49 -1.56
N THR A 32 7.85 2.81 -0.44
CA THR A 32 7.53 1.38 -0.29
C THR A 32 6.03 1.15 -0.37
N ILE A 33 5.22 1.96 0.32
CA ILE A 33 3.76 1.84 0.28
C ILE A 33 3.22 2.09 -1.13
N ALA A 34 3.66 3.18 -1.78
CA ALA A 34 3.23 3.50 -3.14
C ALA A 34 3.58 2.37 -4.12
N ARG A 35 4.80 1.80 -4.02
CA ARG A 35 5.21 0.66 -4.83
C ARG A 35 4.34 -0.58 -4.57
N ARG A 36 4.02 -0.86 -3.31
CA ARG A 36 3.21 -2.02 -2.88
C ARG A 36 1.77 -1.92 -3.37
N ILE A 37 1.17 -0.73 -3.32
CA ILE A 37 -0.15 -0.47 -3.91
C ILE A 37 -0.12 -0.69 -5.41
N GLY A 38 0.88 -0.15 -6.13
CA GLY A 38 1.00 -0.39 -7.56
C GLY A 38 1.21 -1.86 -7.94
N VAL A 39 1.87 -2.66 -7.09
CA VAL A 39 1.94 -4.12 -7.28
C VAL A 39 0.58 -4.77 -7.08
N LEU A 40 -0.17 -4.37 -6.05
CA LEU A 40 -1.52 -4.87 -5.78
C LEU A 40 -2.46 -4.60 -6.96
N GLU A 41 -2.51 -3.35 -7.43
CA GLU A 41 -3.34 -2.92 -8.57
C GLU A 41 -3.06 -3.78 -9.81
N ARG A 42 -1.78 -3.92 -10.18
CA ARG A 42 -1.38 -4.78 -11.31
C ARG A 42 -1.78 -6.24 -11.10
N ALA A 43 -1.67 -6.76 -9.87
CA ALA A 43 -1.99 -8.15 -9.57
C ALA A 43 -3.49 -8.44 -9.66
N ILE A 44 -4.35 -7.44 -9.46
CA ILE A 44 -5.82 -7.56 -9.61
C ILE A 44 -6.33 -7.08 -10.97
N GLY A 45 -5.44 -6.74 -11.91
CA GLY A 45 -5.81 -6.30 -13.25
C GLY A 45 -6.30 -4.85 -13.33
N MET A 46 -6.04 -4.04 -12.29
CA MET A 46 -6.36 -2.62 -12.23
C MET A 46 -5.17 -1.77 -12.69
N LYS A 47 -5.46 -0.58 -13.24
CA LYS A 47 -4.49 0.48 -13.52
C LYS A 47 -5.13 1.84 -13.28
#